data_AF-A0A0A9CNK7-F1
#
_entry.id   AF-A0A0A9CNK7-F1
#
_cell.length_a   1.000
_cell.length_b   1.000
_cell.length_c   1.000
_cell.angle_alpha   90.00
_cell.angle_beta   90.00
_cell.angle_gamma   90.00
#
_symmetry.space_group_name_H-M   'P 1'
#
loop_
_entity.id
_entity.type
_entity.pdbx_description
1 polymer ?
#
loop_
_entity_poly.entity_id
_entity_poly.type
_entity_poly.pdbx_seq_one_letter_code
_entity_poly.pdbx_strand_id
1 'polypeptide(L)'
;MKFLCCNEAIKHLTSQEKRDEAYFMSLLRIAETTCGLYYSYDRDLTLNLQRASKLAAGRIHKPLWKQADPRFVWNRNLLEELIEAKLDEFIIPLIQGNIQKFQKIS
;
A
#
# COMPACT_ATOMS: atom_id res chain seq x y z
N MET A 1 4.61 -10.42 -17.16
CA MET A 1 5.36 -9.92 -15.99
C MET A 1 6.78 -9.62 -16.44
N LYS A 2 7.19 -8.36 -16.49
CA LYS A 2 8.62 -8.03 -16.51
C LYS A 2 9.13 -8.41 -15.12
N PHE A 3 9.93 -9.46 -15.02
CA PHE A 3 10.64 -9.70 -13.78
C PHE A 3 11.54 -8.49 -13.55
N LEU A 4 11.40 -7.83 -12.40
CA LEU A 4 12.38 -6.85 -11.96
C LEU A 4 13.66 -7.66 -11.77
N CYS A 5 14.59 -7.58 -12.73
CA CYS A 5 15.92 -8.17 -12.63
C CYS A 5 16.72 -7.37 -11.60
N CYS A 6 16.30 -7.44 -10.34
CA CYS A 6 17.00 -6.87 -9.20
C CYS A 6 18.24 -7.73 -8.96
N ASN A 7 19.29 -7.56 -9.76
CA ASN A 7 20.70 -7.77 -9.36
C ASN A 7 21.68 -7.71 -10.54
N GLU A 8 21.31 -8.14 -11.74
CA GLU A 8 22.26 -8.16 -12.88
C GLU A 8 22.64 -6.73 -13.32
N ALA A 9 21.68 -5.80 -13.30
CA ALA A 9 21.91 -4.40 -13.67
C ALA A 9 22.82 -3.64 -12.68
N ILE A 10 22.87 -4.06 -11.41
CA ILE A 10 23.67 -3.41 -10.36
C ILE A 10 25.17 -3.48 -10.68
N LYS A 11 25.59 -4.55 -11.36
CA LYS A 11 26.99 -4.77 -11.78
C LYS A 11 27.48 -3.69 -12.76
N HIS A 12 26.57 -3.04 -13.48
CA HIS A 12 26.89 -2.06 -14.52
C HIS A 12 26.62 -0.60 -14.09
N LEU A 13 26.23 -0.37 -12.85
CA LEU A 13 25.96 0.98 -12.34
C LEU A 13 27.23 1.84 -12.29
N THR A 14 27.10 3.09 -12.72
CA THR A 14 28.07 4.15 -12.50
C THR A 14 28.26 4.45 -11.02
N SER A 15 29.39 5.08 -10.67
CA SER A 15 29.64 5.50 -9.28
C SER A 15 28.58 6.49 -8.76
N GLN A 16 27.96 7.28 -9.64
CA GLN A 16 26.88 8.18 -9.25
C GLN A 16 25.60 7.41 -8.91
N GLU A 17 25.16 6.52 -9.78
CA GLU A 17 23.95 5.70 -9.55
C GLU A 17 24.07 4.85 -8.28
N LYS A 18 25.26 4.32 -7.97
CA LYS A 18 25.49 3.61 -6.69
C LYS A 18 25.29 4.49 -5.46
N ARG A 19 25.68 5.76 -5.53
CA ARG A 19 25.48 6.72 -4.44
C ARG A 19 24.02 7.10 -4.31
N ASP A 20 23.34 7.33 -5.43
CA ASP A 20 21.92 7.68 -5.45
C ASP A 20 21.06 6.51 -4.94
N GLU A 21 21.35 5.28 -5.36
CA GLU A 21 20.70 4.06 -4.87
C GLU A 21 20.84 3.94 -3.35
N ALA A 22 22.05 4.10 -2.81
CA ALA A 22 22.29 4.05 -1.37
C ALA A 22 21.50 5.14 -0.61
N TYR A 23 21.42 6.35 -1.19
CA TYR A 23 20.63 7.43 -0.64
C TYR A 23 19.13 7.13 -0.65
N PHE A 24 18.56 6.67 -1.78
CA PHE A 24 17.14 6.31 -1.86
C PHE A 24 16.78 5.16 -0.92
N MET A 25 17.65 4.15 -0.82
CA MET A 25 17.48 3.05 0.14
C MET A 25 17.46 3.56 1.58
N SER A 26 18.28 4.57 1.92
CA SER A 26 18.22 5.20 3.25
C SER A 26 16.88 5.89 3.52
N LEU A 27 16.31 6.57 2.52
CA LEU A 27 15.01 7.23 2.64
C LEU A 27 13.87 6.23 2.81
N LEU A 28 13.89 5.14 2.04
CA LEU A 28 12.92 4.05 2.16
C LEU A 28 12.97 3.41 3.54
N ARG A 29 14.18 3.23 4.10
CA ARG A 29 14.34 2.70 5.46
C ARG A 29 13.74 3.61 6.53
N ILE A 30 13.81 4.92 6.35
CA ILE A 30 13.13 5.88 7.23
C ILE A 30 11.60 5.74 7.11
N ALA A 31 11.08 5.62 5.89
CA ALA A 31 9.65 5.40 5.67
C ALA A 31 9.17 4.06 6.26
N GLU A 32 9.94 2.99 6.12
CA GLU A 32 9.65 1.66 6.69
C GLU A 32 9.62 1.67 8.22
N THR A 33 10.57 2.36 8.84
CA THR A 33 10.66 2.46 10.31
C THR A 33 9.61 3.39 10.93
N THR A 34 8.91 4.17 10.09
CA THR A 34 7.82 5.02 10.55
C THR A 34 6.61 4.15 10.91
N CYS A 35 6.29 4.09 12.19
CA CYS A 35 5.10 3.40 12.68
C CYS A 35 3.81 4.01 12.13
N GLY A 36 2.74 3.22 12.12
CA GLY A 36 1.39 3.72 11.83
C GLY A 36 0.84 3.33 10.46
N LEU A 37 1.42 2.32 9.81
CA LEU A 37 0.79 1.67 8.67
C LEU A 37 -0.22 0.62 9.13
N TYR A 38 -1.46 0.72 8.65
CA TYR A 38 -2.54 -0.21 8.99
C TYR A 38 -3.23 -0.73 7.75
N TYR A 39 -3.78 -1.94 7.86
CA TYR A 39 -4.56 -2.58 6.81
C TYR A 39 -5.59 -3.54 7.40
N SER A 40 -6.52 -4.00 6.58
CA SER A 40 -7.46 -5.07 6.90
C SER A 40 -7.82 -5.84 5.64
N TYR A 41 -7.94 -7.17 5.75
CA TYR A 41 -8.36 -8.04 4.64
C TYR A 41 -9.85 -7.94 4.33
N ASP A 42 -10.68 -7.59 5.33
CA ASP A 42 -12.15 -7.66 5.23
C ASP A 42 -12.82 -6.29 5.17
N ARG A 43 -12.06 -5.23 5.45
CA ARG A 43 -12.57 -3.86 5.58
C ARG A 43 -11.64 -2.88 4.90
N ASP A 44 -12.23 -2.05 4.06
CA ASP A 44 -11.55 -0.90 3.49
C ASP A 44 -11.42 0.21 4.53
N LEU A 45 -10.19 0.41 5.03
CA LEU A 45 -9.85 1.43 6.03
C LEU A 45 -9.69 2.83 5.43
N THR A 46 -9.67 2.96 4.09
CA THR A 46 -9.55 4.27 3.41
C THR A 46 -10.85 5.07 3.43
N LEU A 47 -11.95 4.44 3.84
CA LEU A 47 -13.28 5.03 3.90
C LEU A 47 -13.76 5.18 5.33
N ASN A 48 -14.46 6.28 5.60
CA ASN A 48 -15.22 6.41 6.84
C ASN A 48 -16.49 5.55 6.82
N LEU A 49 -17.06 5.29 8.00
CA LEU A 49 -18.27 4.46 8.17
C LEU A 49 -19.47 4.95 7.36
N GLN A 50 -19.65 6.26 7.23
CA GLN A 50 -20.76 6.85 6.47
C GLN A 50 -20.65 6.59 4.96
N ARG A 51 -19.45 6.68 4.39
CA ARG A 51 -19.20 6.35 2.98
C ARG A 51 -19.29 4.84 2.76
N ALA A 52 -18.74 4.06 3.70
CA ALA A 52 -18.80 2.61 3.66
C ALA A 52 -20.24 2.07 3.66
N SER A 53 -21.14 2.66 4.46
CA SER A 53 -22.54 2.23 4.52
C SER A 53 -23.30 2.53 3.23
N LYS A 54 -23.03 3.67 2.58
CA LYS A 54 -23.63 4.00 1.27
C LYS A 54 -23.24 3.04 0.15
N LEU A 55 -22.07 2.41 0.26
CA LEU A 55 -21.54 1.47 -0.73
C LEU A 55 -21.90 0.01 -0.45
N ALA A 56 -22.56 -0.29 0.69
CA ALA A 56 -22.80 -1.65 1.16
C ALA A 56 -23.54 -2.55 0.15
N ALA A 57 -24.45 -1.99 -0.65
CA ALA A 57 -25.20 -2.74 -1.66
C ALA A 57 -24.35 -3.25 -2.83
N GLY A 58 -23.20 -2.62 -3.13
CA GLY A 58 -22.33 -2.96 -4.26
C GLY A 58 -21.02 -3.66 -3.89
N ARG A 59 -20.76 -3.86 -2.59
CA ARG A 59 -19.46 -4.33 -2.06
C ARG A 59 -19.18 -5.81 -2.26
N ILE A 60 -20.22 -6.65 -2.36
CA ILE A 60 -20.09 -8.12 -2.27
C ILE A 60 -19.24 -8.72 -3.40
N HIS A 61 -19.07 -8.02 -4.53
CA HIS A 61 -18.40 -8.59 -5.72
C HIS A 61 -17.15 -7.83 -6.21
N LYS A 62 -16.66 -6.80 -5.50
CA LYS A 62 -15.51 -6.01 -5.95
C LYS A 62 -14.32 -6.14 -4.98
N PRO A 63 -13.09 -6.29 -5.49
CA PRO A 63 -11.87 -6.18 -4.68
C PRO A 63 -11.84 -4.88 -3.88
N LEU A 64 -11.32 -4.94 -2.64
CA LEU A 64 -11.29 -3.78 -1.72
C LEU A 64 -10.58 -2.58 -2.34
N TRP A 65 -9.44 -2.80 -3.01
CA TRP A 65 -8.63 -1.73 -3.59
C TRP A 65 -9.36 -0.92 -4.69
N LYS A 66 -10.31 -1.54 -5.41
CA LYS A 66 -11.10 -0.84 -6.46
C LYS A 66 -12.13 0.12 -5.88
N GLN A 67 -12.42 -0.01 -4.58
CA GLN A 67 -13.40 0.80 -3.85
C GLN A 67 -12.73 1.77 -2.87
N ALA A 68 -11.41 1.65 -2.71
CA ALA A 68 -10.61 2.49 -1.84
C ALA A 68 -10.60 3.94 -2.32
N ASP A 69 -10.62 4.86 -1.35
CA ASP A 69 -10.41 6.28 -1.61
C ASP A 69 -8.91 6.50 -1.87
N PRO A 70 -8.50 6.85 -3.10
CA PRO A 70 -7.10 6.86 -3.51
C PRO A 70 -6.26 7.86 -2.70
N ARG A 71 -6.88 8.86 -2.08
CA ARG A 71 -6.20 9.86 -1.23
C ARG A 71 -5.60 9.27 0.03
N PHE A 72 -6.11 8.13 0.48
CA PHE A 72 -5.68 7.48 1.72
C PHE A 72 -4.92 6.18 1.48
N VAL A 73 -4.67 5.79 0.22
CA VAL A 73 -3.87 4.60 -0.12
C VAL A 73 -2.39 4.98 -0.13
N TRP A 74 -1.71 4.72 0.99
CA TRP A 74 -0.30 5.09 1.19
C TRP A 74 0.64 4.42 0.18
N ASN A 75 0.46 3.12 -0.09
CA ASN A 75 1.30 2.32 -0.99
C ASN A 75 0.83 2.36 -2.45
N ARG A 76 0.07 3.37 -2.89
CA ARG A 76 -0.57 3.38 -4.21
C ARG A 76 0.43 3.13 -5.36
N ASN A 77 1.57 3.80 -5.34
CA ASN A 77 2.58 3.67 -6.38
C ASN A 77 3.19 2.26 -6.44
N LEU A 78 3.40 1.62 -5.29
CA LEU A 78 3.91 0.23 -5.21
C LEU A 78 2.91 -0.79 -5.77
N LEU A 79 1.62 -0.46 -5.78
CA LEU A 79 0.56 -1.34 -6.26
C LEU A 79 0.32 -1.24 -7.77
N GLU A 80 0.90 -0.26 -8.47
CA GLU A 80 0.62 -0.01 -9.90
C GLU A 80 0.92 -1.24 -10.78
N GLU A 81 2.06 -1.90 -10.55
CA GLU A 81 2.44 -3.11 -11.30
C GLU A 81 1.46 -4.26 -11.07
N LEU A 82 0.99 -4.44 -9.83
CA LEU A 82 0.00 -5.46 -9.48
C LEU A 82 -1.37 -5.16 -10.12
N ILE A 83 -1.75 -3.87 -10.16
CA ILE A 83 -2.98 -3.39 -10.81
C ILE A 83 -2.91 -3.68 -12.32
N GLU A 84 -1.80 -3.35 -12.98
CA GLU A 84 -1.61 -3.61 -14.40
C GLU A 84 -1.62 -5.11 -14.70
N ALA A 85 -1.01 -5.91 -13.81
CA ALA A 85 -1.03 -7.37 -13.89
C ALA A 85 -2.39 -8.02 -13.56
N LYS A 86 -3.40 -7.22 -13.16
CA LYS A 86 -4.74 -7.69 -12.74
C LYS A 86 -4.71 -8.70 -11.58
N LEU A 87 -3.75 -8.56 -10.68
CA LEU A 87 -3.55 -9.42 -9.52
C LEU A 87 -4.36 -8.93 -8.32
N ASP A 88 -5.69 -8.86 -8.49
CA ASP A 88 -6.63 -8.23 -7.56
C ASP A 88 -6.49 -8.71 -6.09
N GLU A 89 -6.20 -10.00 -5.89
CA GLU A 89 -6.07 -10.64 -4.57
C GLU A 89 -4.80 -10.23 -3.80
N PHE A 90 -3.77 -9.75 -4.52
CA PHE A 90 -2.51 -9.32 -3.93
C PHE A 90 -2.48 -7.82 -3.59
N ILE A 91 -3.52 -7.07 -3.99
CA ILE A 91 -3.56 -5.62 -3.83
C ILE A 91 -4.23 -5.27 -2.51
N ILE A 92 -3.41 -4.92 -1.52
CA ILE A 92 -3.85 -4.54 -0.17
C ILE A 92 -3.54 -3.04 0.04
N PRO A 93 -4.57 -2.19 0.16
CA PRO A 93 -4.39 -0.79 0.52
C PRO A 93 -3.85 -0.63 1.94
N LEU A 94 -2.73 0.08 2.09
CA LEU A 94 -2.22 0.52 3.38
C LEU A 94 -2.69 1.95 3.67
N ILE A 95 -3.05 2.25 4.91
CA ILE A 95 -3.28 3.62 5.39
C ILE A 95 -2.18 4.03 6.36
N GLN A 96 -1.78 5.29 6.35
CA GLN A 96 -0.91 5.87 7.38
C GLN A 96 -1.76 6.65 8.38
N GLY A 97 -1.69 6.30 9.67
CA GLY A 97 -2.51 6.93 10.70
C GLY A 97 -2.39 6.29 12.08
N ASN A 98 -3.53 6.15 12.77
CA ASN A 98 -3.61 5.49 14.07
C ASN A 98 -4.98 4.80 14.22
N ILE A 99 -5.03 3.67 14.93
CA ILE A 99 -6.27 2.95 15.26
C ILE A 99 -6.30 2.72 16.77
N GLN A 100 -7.34 3.24 17.41
CA GLN A 100 -7.58 3.06 18.84
C GLN A 100 -8.90 2.32 19.05
N LYS A 101 -8.88 1.31 19.93
CA LYS A 101 -10.09 0.61 20.38
C LYS A 101 -10.25 0.85 21.87
N PHE A 102 -11.39 1.43 22.25
CA PHE A 102 -11.76 1.56 23.65
C PHE A 102 -12.77 0.47 23.98
N GLN A 103 -12.41 -0.42 24.90
CA GLN A 103 -13.34 -1.42 25.43
C GLN A 103 -13.77 -0.97 26.82
N LYS A 104 -15.08 -0.81 27.02
CA LYS A 104 -15.64 -0.51 28.33
C LYS A 104 -15.62 -1.80 29.15
N ILE A 105 -14.88 -1.81 30.25
CA ILE A 105 -14.91 -2.92 31.22
C ILE A 105 -16.23 -2.76 31.99
N SER A 106 -17.13 -3.72 31.82
CA SER A 106 -18.39 -3.85 32.55
C SER A 106 -18.21 -4.69 33.80
#